data_AF-A0A7G8J516-F1
#
_entry.id   AF-A0A7G8J516-F1
#
_cell.length_a   1.000
_cell.length_b   1.000
_cell.length_c   1.000
_cell.angle_alpha   90.00
_cell.angle_beta   90.00
_cell.angle_gamma   90.00
#
_symmetry.space_group_name_H-M   'P 1'
#
loop_
_entity.id
_entity.type
_entity.pdbx_description
1 polymer ?
#
loop_
_entity_poly.entity_id
_entity_poly.type
_entity_poly.pdbx_seq_one_letter_code
_entity_poly.pdbx_strand_id
1 'polypeptide(L)'
;MVEFNDRFRLIYGWDDRLIGQTIGMILPASFRELHHAGFSRFKLTETSKLINHPLELATVCSDGAQIRSEHFIVAERSDAGGWSFAATLRPLEGPHAC
;
A
#
# COMPACT_ATOMS: atom_id res chain seq x y z
N MET A 1 10.27 10.17 5.22
CA MET A 1 10.58 10.05 3.77
C MET A 1 9.52 9.15 3.16
N VAL A 2 9.03 9.45 1.95
CA VAL A 2 8.09 8.58 1.22
C VAL A 2 8.85 8.06 0.01
N GLU A 3 8.88 6.74 -0.16
CA GLU A 3 9.66 6.08 -1.21
C GLU A 3 9.06 4.73 -1.60
N PHE A 4 9.48 4.22 -2.74
CA PHE A 4 9.31 2.83 -3.18
C PHE A 4 10.55 2.43 -3.98
N ASN A 5 10.85 1.13 -3.99
CA ASN A 5 12.06 0.61 -4.65
C ASN A 5 11.87 0.35 -6.16
N ASP A 6 12.96 0.03 -6.84
CA ASP A 6 12.95 -0.26 -8.28
C ASP A 6 12.11 -1.48 -8.64
N ARG A 7 11.96 -2.45 -7.72
CA ARG A 7 11.11 -3.62 -7.95
C ARG A 7 9.64 -3.22 -8.04
N PHE A 8 9.20 -2.28 -7.21
CA PHE A 8 7.85 -1.72 -7.31
C PHE A 8 7.62 -1.00 -8.64
N ARG A 9 8.61 -0.21 -9.10
CA ARG A 9 8.60 0.47 -10.41
C ARG A 9 8.40 -0.52 -11.55
N LEU A 10 9.22 -1.57 -11.55
CA LEU A 10 9.21 -2.59 -12.58
C LEU A 10 7.86 -3.33 -12.66
N ILE A 11 7.28 -3.69 -11.52
CA ILE A 11 6.09 -4.55 -11.47
C ILE A 11 4.82 -3.76 -11.73
N TYR A 12 4.68 -2.56 -11.14
CA TYR A 12 3.43 -1.80 -11.18
C TYR A 12 3.48 -0.57 -12.11
N GLY A 13 4.63 -0.31 -12.74
CA GLY A 13 4.82 0.72 -13.76
C GLY A 13 4.78 2.16 -13.22
N TRP A 14 4.80 2.36 -11.91
CA TRP A 14 4.84 3.68 -11.29
C TRP A 14 6.24 4.28 -11.33
N ASP A 15 6.30 5.60 -11.48
CA ASP A 15 7.52 6.39 -11.38
C ASP A 15 7.36 7.45 -10.28
N ASP A 16 8.33 8.37 -10.18
CA ASP A 16 8.40 9.39 -9.13
C ASP A 16 7.14 10.28 -9.06
N ARG A 17 6.28 10.29 -10.08
CA ARG A 17 4.97 10.99 -10.04
C ARG A 17 4.05 10.44 -8.95
N LEU A 18 4.26 9.20 -8.49
CA LEU A 18 3.51 8.62 -7.37
C LEU A 18 3.92 9.22 -6.01
N ILE A 19 5.15 9.74 -5.89
CA ILE A 19 5.62 10.36 -4.64
C ILE A 19 4.83 11.64 -4.38
N GLY A 20 4.37 11.81 -3.13
CA GLY A 20 3.51 12.92 -2.73
C GLY A 20 2.03 12.74 -3.08
N GLN A 21 1.68 11.70 -3.84
CA GLN A 21 0.28 11.30 -4.04
C GLN A 21 -0.24 10.48 -2.85
N THR A 22 -1.56 10.36 -2.80
CA THR A 22 -2.25 9.47 -1.86
C THR A 22 -2.02 8.00 -2.24
N ILE A 23 -1.90 7.13 -1.23
CA ILE A 23 -1.86 5.65 -1.41
C ILE A 23 -3.10 5.13 -2.18
N GLY A 24 -4.18 5.92 -2.24
CA GLY A 24 -5.35 5.67 -3.07
C GLY A 24 -5.03 5.44 -4.56
N MET A 25 -3.91 5.95 -5.06
CA MET A 25 -3.49 5.75 -6.46
C MET A 25 -3.21 4.28 -6.79
N ILE A 26 -2.77 3.50 -5.81
CA ILE A 26 -2.44 2.07 -5.99
C ILE A 26 -3.58 1.15 -5.50
N LEU A 27 -4.70 1.72 -5.08
CA LEU A 27 -5.88 1.00 -4.59
C LEU A 27 -6.99 1.03 -5.65
N PRO A 28 -7.79 -0.06 -5.79
CA PRO A 28 -8.99 -0.02 -6.62
C PRO A 28 -9.94 1.06 -6.10
N ALA A 29 -10.60 1.78 -7.03
CA ALA A 29 -11.39 2.97 -6.69
C ALA A 29 -12.47 2.70 -5.63
N SER A 30 -13.10 1.52 -5.67
CA SER A 30 -14.12 1.07 -4.72
C SER A 30 -13.63 0.95 -3.28
N PHE A 31 -12.32 0.82 -3.05
CA PHE A 31 -11.73 0.65 -1.71
C PHE A 31 -11.10 1.93 -1.16
N ARG A 32 -11.01 3.02 -1.93
CA ARG A 32 -10.34 4.27 -1.50
C ARG A 32 -11.01 4.90 -0.28
N GLU A 33 -12.34 5.00 -0.29
CA GLU A 33 -13.11 5.56 0.83
C GLU A 33 -13.02 4.67 2.07
N LEU A 34 -13.14 3.35 1.90
CA LEU A 34 -12.99 2.37 2.98
C LEU A 34 -11.58 2.44 3.60
N HIS A 35 -10.55 2.59 2.77
CA HIS A 35 -9.17 2.76 3.21
C HIS A 35 -9.00 4.07 4.00
N HIS A 36 -9.54 5.20 3.50
CA HIS A 36 -9.49 6.48 4.20
C HIS A 36 -10.17 6.42 5.57
N ALA A 37 -11.38 5.84 5.64
CA ALA A 37 -12.10 5.65 6.90
C ALA A 37 -11.34 4.72 7.86
N GLY A 38 -10.77 3.61 7.34
CA GLY A 38 -9.94 2.69 8.10
C GLY A 38 -8.71 3.35 8.70
N PHE A 39 -8.04 4.22 7.94
CA PHE A 39 -6.88 4.99 8.38
C PHE A 39 -7.23 6.00 9.46
N SER A 40 -8.33 6.74 9.30
CA SER A 40 -8.83 7.69 10.30
C SER A 40 -9.19 6.99 11.61
N ARG A 41 -9.81 5.80 11.54
CA ARG A 41 -10.06 4.97 12.73
C ARG A 41 -8.75 4.52 13.38
N PHE A 42 -7.79 4.01 12.61
CA PHE A 42 -6.51 3.54 13.13
C PHE A 42 -5.77 4.63 13.92
N LYS A 43 -5.76 5.87 13.43
CA LYS A 43 -5.12 6.99 14.16
C LYS A 43 -5.75 7.29 15.52
N LEU A 44 -7.01 6.92 15.74
CA LEU A 44 -7.72 7.12 17.00
C LEU A 44 -7.63 5.92 17.93
N THR A 45 -7.68 4.71 17.36
CA THR A 45 -7.80 3.47 18.13
C THR A 45 -6.50 2.69 18.24
N GLU A 46 -5.49 3.05 17.43
CA GLU A 46 -4.17 2.39 17.30
C GLU A 46 -4.27 0.88 17.04
N THR A 47 -5.42 0.44 16.53
CA THR A 47 -5.77 -0.97 16.36
C THR A 47 -6.19 -1.21 14.93
N SER A 48 -5.62 -2.26 14.32
CA SER A 48 -5.93 -2.66 12.95
C SER A 48 -5.98 -4.17 12.84
N LYS A 49 -6.99 -4.65 12.10
CA LYS A 49 -7.09 -6.04 11.66
C LYS A 49 -6.39 -6.28 10.31
N LEU A 50 -5.63 -5.31 9.81
CA LEU A 50 -4.94 -5.38 8.49
C LEU A 50 -3.42 -5.25 8.59
N ILE A 51 -2.89 -4.91 9.77
CA ILE A 51 -1.45 -4.67 9.99
C ILE A 51 -0.83 -5.92 10.62
N ASN A 52 0.45 -6.17 10.36
CA ASN A 52 1.26 -7.26 10.93
C ASN A 52 0.83 -8.69 10.54
N HIS A 53 0.18 -8.87 9.40
CA HIS A 53 -0.04 -10.18 8.78
C HIS A 53 -0.23 -10.04 7.26
N PRO A 54 -0.06 -11.13 6.49
CA PRO A 54 -0.27 -11.11 5.05
C PRO A 54 -1.73 -10.86 4.66
N LEU A 55 -1.94 -10.07 3.60
CA LEU A 55 -3.24 -9.79 3.00
C LEU A 55 -3.18 -10.01 1.49
N GLU A 56 -4.14 -10.71 0.92
CA GLU A 56 -4.29 -10.78 -0.54
C GLU A 56 -5.14 -9.61 -1.03
N LEU A 57 -4.53 -8.66 -1.75
CA LEU A 57 -5.15 -7.43 -2.23
C LEU A 57 -4.80 -7.16 -3.70
N ALA A 58 -5.70 -6.45 -4.39
CA ALA A 58 -5.43 -5.92 -5.72
C ALA A 58 -4.64 -4.61 -5.62
N THR A 59 -3.58 -4.50 -6.44
CA THR A 59 -2.78 -3.29 -6.59
C THR A 59 -3.00 -2.71 -7.98
N VAL A 60 -3.31 -1.41 -8.05
CA VAL A 60 -3.50 -0.69 -9.32
C VAL A 60 -2.15 -0.23 -9.86
N CYS A 61 -1.88 -0.61 -11.11
CA CYS A 61 -0.73 -0.17 -11.89
C CYS A 61 -0.93 1.24 -12.44
N SER A 62 0.16 1.86 -12.92
CA SER A 62 0.13 3.22 -13.48
C SER A 62 -0.75 3.36 -14.74
N ASP A 63 -0.97 2.27 -15.46
CA ASP A 63 -1.84 2.17 -16.65
C ASP A 63 -3.30 1.84 -16.31
N GLY A 64 -3.62 1.63 -15.02
CA GLY A 64 -4.94 1.26 -14.53
C GLY A 64 -5.21 -0.25 -14.48
N ALA A 65 -4.28 -1.10 -14.92
CA ALA A 65 -4.38 -2.53 -14.72
C ALA A 65 -4.35 -2.88 -13.22
N GLN A 66 -4.87 -4.05 -12.86
CA GLN A 66 -4.83 -4.54 -11.49
C GLN A 66 -4.05 -5.83 -11.43
N ILE A 67 -3.12 -5.91 -10.49
CA ILE A 67 -2.35 -7.12 -10.19
C ILE A 67 -2.72 -7.58 -8.79
N ARG A 68 -3.11 -8.85 -8.67
CA ARG A 68 -3.31 -9.51 -7.38
C ARG A 68 -1.97 -9.74 -6.70
N SER A 69 -1.89 -9.35 -5.43
CA SER A 69 -0.62 -9.31 -4.69
C SER A 69 -0.84 -9.57 -3.20
N GLU A 70 0.12 -10.23 -2.57
CA GLU A 70 0.20 -10.32 -1.12
C GLU A 70 0.87 -9.07 -0.56
N HIS A 71 0.22 -8.44 0.42
CA HIS A 71 0.66 -7.25 1.09
C HIS A 71 1.02 -7.59 2.53
N PHE A 72 2.16 -7.13 3.00
CA PHE A 72 2.47 -7.13 4.42
C PHE A 72 2.71 -5.69 4.86
N ILE A 73 1.80 -5.17 5.70
CA ILE A 73 1.79 -3.77 6.10
C ILE A 73 2.24 -3.66 7.55
N VAL A 74 3.17 -2.77 7.81
CA VAL A 74 3.64 -2.40 9.16
C VAL A 74 3.32 -0.94 9.44
N ALA A 75 3.07 -0.64 10.71
CA ALA A 75 2.92 0.73 11.20
C ALA A 75 3.81 0.91 12.43
N GLU A 76 4.54 2.00 12.45
CA GLU A 76 5.44 2.36 13.53
C GLU A 76 5.12 3.77 13.99
N ARG A 77 5.03 3.96 15.30
CA ARG A 77 4.86 5.28 15.89
C ARG A 77 6.24 5.89 16.12
N SER A 78 6.45 7.10 15.61
CA SER A 78 7.67 7.85 15.87
C SER A 78 7.66 8.47 17.26
N ASP A 79 8.84 8.72 17.81
CA ASP A 79 9.01 9.43 19.10
C ASP A 79 8.38 10.83 19.10
N ALA A 80 8.27 11.45 17.93
CA ALA A 80 7.61 12.74 17.74
C ALA A 80 6.07 12.67 17.68
N GLY A 81 5.49 11.48 17.86
CA GLY A 81 4.03 11.26 17.93
C GLY A 81 3.32 11.04 16.59
N GLY A 82 4.07 10.91 15.49
CA GLY A 82 3.53 10.60 14.16
C GLY A 82 3.50 9.11 13.86
N TRP A 83 2.74 8.70 12.84
CA TRP A 83 2.75 7.32 12.34
C TRP A 83 3.50 7.24 11.01
N SER A 84 4.39 6.26 10.91
CA SER A 84 5.04 5.83 9.68
C SER A 84 4.50 4.47 9.26
N PHE A 85 4.33 4.28 7.96
CA PHE A 85 3.84 3.03 7.39
C PHE A 85 4.82 2.54 6.34
N ALA A 86 5.00 1.23 6.29
CA ALA A 86 5.71 0.57 5.21
C ALA A 86 4.92 -0.67 4.79
N ALA A 87 5.08 -1.07 3.54
CA ALA A 87 4.45 -2.28 3.02
C ALA A 87 5.40 -3.01 2.08
N THR A 88 5.38 -4.34 2.13
CA THR A 88 5.91 -5.17 1.05
C THR A 88 4.75 -5.67 0.20
N LEU A 89 4.92 -5.63 -1.11
CA LEU A 89 3.94 -6.11 -2.08
C LEU A 89 4.58 -7.17 -2.95
N ARG A 90 4.06 -8.40 -2.87
CA ARG A 90 4.50 -9.54 -3.67
C ARG A 90 3.41 -9.89 -4.67
N PRO A 91 3.62 -9.74 -5.99
CA PRO A 91 2.62 -10.15 -6.97
C PRO A 91 2.38 -11.66 -6.86
N LEU A 92 1.13 -12.07 -7.00
CA LEU A 92 0.70 -13.48 -6.96
C LEU A 92 0.40 -14.03 -8.36
N GLU A 93 0.54 -13.19 -9.38
CA GLU A 93 0.26 -13.52 -10.78
C GLU A 93 1.22 -12.80 -11.72
N GLY A 94 1.27 -13.25 -12.97
CA GLY A 94 2.13 -12.70 -14.00
C GLY A 94 3.60 -13.13 -13.88
N PRO A 95 4.49 -12.55 -14.71
CA PRO A 95 5.88 -12.99 -14.87
C PRO A 95 6.77 -12.72 -13.64
N HIS A 96 6.27 -11.95 -12.67
CA HIS A 96 7.00 -11.61 -11.45
C HIS A 96 6.44 -12.29 -10.20
N ALA A 97 5.45 -13.17 -10.35
CA ALA A 97 4.94 -13.99 -9.25
C ALA A 97 6.07 -14.86 -8.69
N CYS A 98 6.29 -14.80 -7.38
CA CYS A 98 7.28 -15.58 -6.64
C CYS A 98 6.64 -16.14 -5.39
#